data_AF-A0ABD3IJN6-F1
#
_entry.id   AF-A0ABD3IJN6-F1
#
_cell.length_a   1.000
_cell.length_b   1.000
_cell.length_c   1.000
_cell.angle_alpha   90.00
_cell.angle_beta   90.00
_cell.angle_gamma   90.00
#
_symmetry.space_group_name_H-M   'P 1'
#
loop_
_entity.id
_entity.type
_entity.pdbx_description
1 polymer ?
#
loop_
_entity_poly.entity_id
_entity_poly.type
_entity_poly.pdbx_seq_one_letter_code
_entity_poly.pdbx_strand_id
1 'polypeptide(L)'
;MASIRSVAGGVVAPTSVRTVLDEHRLPTSSGRCSLRSSSIFGAGLDLPLLTRKLKLTDALTHYQGVVGTRAEASDGSQQLAASHRYKVASQAAFEHLQAIKNNRYTQVKSSILVLGLSVHTCPVSMREKLAVPEAEWPRAIGELVENNHIEEAGVLSTCNRMEIYVVALSWNRGVQEVTEWMSRTSGVPVDELREHLFILRDRDATQHLFRVASGLDSLVLGEGQILAQVKQVYKVGQTASGFGRNLNGLFKQAITAGKRVRCETSISAGAVSVSSAAVELAVMKLPEQGMMSAKVLIVGAGKMSKLLVKHLISKGCTKMVVVNRSEGRVAELQAEFGEAELIYKPLSEMMNCAEEANVIFTSTASETPLFFREHAEQLPVVPESLGGVRHFIDISVPRNVGACVAEVPTARVYNVDDLKEVVAANKEERKRKAQEAQVIIEEELRSFDSWRDSLETVPTIKKLRAYAEGIRTSELEKCLNKMGDDLTKKNRKLVEELSRGIVNKLLHGPMQNLRSDGTDARTVTETIENMHALERMFDLKADFSALEKQFKAAAEKVSSQ
;
A
#
# COMPACT_ATOMS: atom_id res chain seq x y z
N MET A 1 51.07 -47.06 -5.70
CA MET A 1 50.65 -48.45 -5.91
C MET A 1 49.75 -48.50 -7.13
N ALA A 2 50.24 -49.13 -8.21
CA ALA A 2 49.49 -49.61 -9.39
C ALA A 2 48.42 -50.64 -8.95
N SER A 3 47.45 -51.16 -9.72
CA SER A 3 47.35 -51.57 -11.14
C SER A 3 45.89 -52.10 -11.33
N ILE A 4 45.12 -51.79 -12.39
CA ILE A 4 44.89 -52.57 -13.64
C ILE A 4 43.98 -53.84 -13.54
N ARG A 5 42.86 -53.79 -14.31
CA ARG A 5 42.10 -54.83 -15.11
C ARG A 5 41.43 -56.04 -14.41
N SER A 6 40.10 -56.27 -14.57
CA SER A 6 39.34 -56.90 -15.71
C SER A 6 39.00 -58.38 -15.37
N VAL A 7 37.82 -59.01 -15.59
CA VAL A 7 37.09 -59.34 -16.84
C VAL A 7 35.73 -60.05 -16.50
N ALA A 8 34.68 -59.76 -17.31
CA ALA A 8 33.49 -60.55 -17.78
C ALA A 8 32.52 -61.25 -16.79
N GLY A 9 31.22 -61.39 -17.07
CA GLY A 9 30.33 -61.14 -18.24
C GLY A 9 28.89 -61.58 -17.82
N GLY A 10 27.78 -61.38 -18.52
CA GLY A 10 27.38 -60.77 -19.78
C GLY A 10 25.87 -61.06 -20.00
N VAL A 11 25.21 -60.24 -20.85
CA VAL A 11 23.98 -60.48 -21.66
C VAL A 11 22.66 -60.68 -20.85
N VAL A 12 21.51 -60.02 -21.08
CA VAL A 12 20.72 -59.78 -22.31
C VAL A 12 19.77 -58.58 -22.12
N ALA A 13 19.65 -57.75 -23.15
CA ALA A 13 18.46 -56.98 -23.56
C ALA A 13 18.28 -57.23 -25.08
N PRO A 14 17.33 -56.64 -25.85
CA PRO A 14 16.19 -55.77 -25.52
C PRO A 14 14.88 -56.16 -26.29
N THR A 15 13.77 -55.44 -26.13
CA THR A 15 13.00 -54.95 -27.30
C THR A 15 12.03 -53.81 -26.96
N SER A 16 12.06 -52.82 -27.83
CA SER A 16 11.18 -51.67 -28.03
C SER A 16 9.88 -52.07 -28.76
N VAL A 17 8.89 -51.16 -28.82
CA VAL A 17 8.26 -50.64 -30.06
C VAL A 17 7.19 -49.59 -29.73
N ARG A 18 7.03 -48.67 -30.68
CA ARG A 18 6.38 -47.36 -30.69
C ARG A 18 5.10 -47.42 -31.55
N THR A 19 4.12 -46.56 -31.23
CA THR A 19 3.10 -45.91 -32.11
C THR A 19 2.05 -46.74 -32.87
N VAL A 20 0.79 -46.27 -32.91
CA VAL A 20 0.09 -45.66 -34.09
C VAL A 20 -1.33 -45.17 -33.69
N LEU A 21 -1.77 -44.11 -34.37
CA LEU A 21 -3.04 -43.35 -34.38
C LEU A 21 -4.28 -44.19 -34.78
N ASP A 22 -5.51 -43.73 -34.44
CA ASP A 22 -6.55 -43.46 -35.47
C ASP A 22 -7.78 -42.70 -34.95
N GLU A 23 -8.43 -42.00 -35.89
CA GLU A 23 -9.60 -41.12 -35.78
C GLU A 23 -10.98 -41.85 -35.79
N HIS A 24 -12.02 -41.05 -35.52
CA HIS A 24 -13.34 -41.03 -36.16
C HIS A 24 -14.62 -41.53 -35.43
N ARG A 25 -15.57 -40.57 -35.39
CA ARG A 25 -17.02 -40.61 -35.70
C ARG A 25 -18.07 -40.82 -34.59
N LEU A 26 -18.93 -39.80 -34.52
CA LEU A 26 -20.30 -39.73 -33.97
C LEU A 26 -21.24 -40.80 -34.56
N PRO A 27 -22.37 -41.06 -33.89
CA PRO A 27 -23.64 -40.98 -34.60
C PRO A 27 -24.77 -40.24 -33.85
N THR A 28 -25.78 -39.91 -34.65
CA THR A 28 -26.92 -39.02 -34.47
C THR A 28 -28.21 -39.73 -34.01
N SER A 29 -29.05 -38.93 -33.33
CA SER A 29 -30.53 -38.79 -33.45
C SER A 29 -31.53 -39.81 -32.85
N SER A 30 -32.44 -39.22 -32.05
CA SER A 30 -33.92 -39.27 -32.12
C SER A 30 -34.69 -39.97 -30.98
N GLY A 31 -35.62 -39.22 -30.36
CA GLY A 31 -36.62 -39.74 -29.42
C GLY A 31 -37.18 -38.67 -28.46
N ARG A 32 -38.26 -37.99 -28.85
CA ARG A 32 -39.00 -36.97 -28.06
C ARG A 32 -39.75 -37.59 -26.87
N CYS A 33 -39.79 -36.92 -25.72
CA CYS A 33 -41.04 -36.65 -24.98
C CYS A 33 -40.86 -35.55 -23.91
N SER A 34 -41.92 -34.78 -23.70
CA SER A 34 -42.00 -33.48 -23.00
C SER A 34 -42.18 -33.56 -21.48
N LEU A 35 -41.70 -32.55 -20.73
CA LEU A 35 -42.51 -31.60 -19.93
C LEU A 35 -41.66 -30.75 -18.95
N ARG A 36 -41.69 -29.42 -19.18
CA ARG A 36 -41.65 -28.26 -18.26
C ARG A 36 -40.79 -28.31 -16.97
N SER A 37 -39.80 -27.42 -16.85
CA SER A 37 -39.97 -26.07 -16.24
C SER A 37 -38.63 -25.33 -16.00
N SER A 38 -38.55 -24.11 -16.55
CA SER A 38 -37.87 -22.89 -16.06
C SER A 38 -36.46 -22.94 -15.45
N SER A 39 -35.45 -22.59 -16.26
CA SER A 39 -34.44 -21.58 -15.90
C SER A 39 -33.83 -20.96 -17.17
N ILE A 40 -34.14 -19.69 -17.43
CA ILE A 40 -33.57 -18.90 -18.53
C ILE A 40 -32.63 -17.90 -17.88
N PHE A 41 -31.32 -18.08 -18.06
CA PHE A 41 -30.36 -16.99 -18.28
C PHE A 41 -29.06 -17.57 -18.86
N GLY A 42 -28.78 -17.22 -20.12
CA GLY A 42 -27.51 -17.50 -20.76
C GLY A 42 -27.61 -17.60 -22.28
N ALA A 43 -27.68 -16.47 -22.98
CA ALA A 43 -26.74 -16.14 -24.06
C ALA A 43 -27.13 -14.84 -24.78
N GLY A 44 -26.15 -13.93 -24.84
CA GLY A 44 -25.76 -13.27 -26.07
C GLY A 44 -26.49 -11.99 -26.43
N LEU A 45 -25.90 -10.85 -26.08
CA LEU A 45 -25.80 -9.70 -26.99
C LEU A 45 -24.48 -8.96 -26.71
N ASP A 46 -23.63 -8.93 -27.73
CA ASP A 46 -22.49 -8.03 -27.88
C ASP A 46 -22.91 -6.58 -27.65
N LEU A 47 -22.18 -5.84 -26.81
CA LEU A 47 -22.15 -4.37 -26.84
C LEU A 47 -20.81 -3.83 -26.30
N PRO A 48 -20.34 -2.69 -26.85
CA PRO A 48 -18.96 -2.26 -26.79
C PRO A 48 -18.61 -1.52 -25.49
N LEU A 49 -17.31 -1.52 -25.20
CA LEU A 49 -16.62 -0.72 -24.19
C LEU A 49 -17.12 0.74 -24.18
N LEU A 50 -17.89 1.09 -23.16
CA LEU A 50 -18.23 2.47 -22.82
C LEU A 50 -17.69 2.78 -21.42
N THR A 51 -16.52 3.40 -21.41
CA THR A 51 -15.99 4.17 -20.28
C THR A 51 -16.98 5.25 -19.89
N ARG A 52 -17.76 5.00 -18.85
CA ARG A 52 -18.68 6.01 -18.30
C ARG A 52 -17.90 6.96 -17.38
N LYS A 53 -17.42 8.07 -17.94
CA LYS A 53 -17.11 9.30 -17.18
C LYS A 53 -18.40 9.78 -16.51
N LEU A 54 -18.54 9.56 -15.21
CA LEU A 54 -19.58 10.21 -14.42
C LEU A 54 -19.13 11.64 -14.11
N LYS A 55 -19.66 12.62 -14.86
CA LYS A 55 -19.64 14.03 -14.46
C LYS A 55 -20.71 14.24 -13.39
N LEU A 56 -20.30 14.71 -12.22
CA LEU A 56 -21.18 15.01 -11.10
C LEU A 56 -21.67 16.46 -11.25
N THR A 57 -22.75 16.68 -12.01
CA THR A 57 -23.38 18.01 -12.13
C THR A 57 -24.92 18.05 -12.11
N ASP A 58 -25.62 16.92 -11.94
CA ASP A 58 -27.10 16.92 -11.91
C ASP A 58 -27.66 16.44 -10.55
N ALA A 59 -27.45 17.22 -9.49
CA ALA A 59 -28.09 16.97 -8.19
C ALA A 59 -28.42 18.24 -7.38
N LEU A 60 -28.76 19.35 -8.04
CA LEU A 60 -29.10 20.62 -7.36
C LEU A 60 -30.36 21.34 -7.86
N THR A 61 -31.30 20.62 -8.50
CA THR A 61 -32.56 21.22 -8.95
C THR A 61 -33.73 20.30 -8.66
N HIS A 62 -34.15 20.21 -7.40
CA HIS A 62 -35.54 19.92 -6.99
C HIS A 62 -35.67 20.09 -5.48
N TYR A 63 -35.99 21.30 -5.01
CA TYR A 63 -36.74 21.56 -3.76
C TYR A 63 -37.05 23.07 -3.66
N GLN A 64 -37.93 23.56 -4.54
CA GLN A 64 -38.69 24.79 -4.29
C GLN A 64 -40.14 24.51 -4.68
N GLY A 65 -41.02 24.52 -3.69
CA GLY A 65 -42.45 24.42 -3.90
C GLY A 65 -43.22 24.27 -2.58
N VAL A 66 -44.10 25.26 -2.33
CA VAL A 66 -45.15 25.30 -1.30
C VAL A 66 -44.62 25.66 0.10
N VAL A 67 -44.89 26.84 0.68
CA VAL A 67 -46.19 27.29 1.22
C VAL A 67 -46.24 28.84 1.27
N GLY A 68 -47.39 29.42 0.95
CA GLY A 68 -47.69 30.83 1.25
C GLY A 68 -49.17 31.16 1.12
N THR A 69 -49.98 30.81 2.12
CA THR A 69 -51.33 31.39 2.31
C THR A 69 -51.42 32.01 3.71
N ARG A 70 -51.66 33.33 3.71
CA ARG A 70 -52.00 34.17 4.86
C ARG A 70 -53.34 33.77 5.47
N ALA A 71 -53.45 33.86 6.79
CA ALA A 71 -54.70 34.14 7.50
C ALA A 71 -54.40 35.04 8.71
N GLU A 72 -55.27 36.04 8.90
CA GLU A 72 -55.18 37.13 9.86
C GLU A 72 -55.77 36.80 11.24
N ALA A 73 -55.24 37.53 12.24
CA ALA A 73 -55.73 37.97 13.55
C ALA A 73 -56.94 37.31 14.25
N SER A 74 -56.75 37.00 15.55
CA SER A 74 -57.65 37.47 16.62
C SER A 74 -57.01 37.41 18.02
N ASP A 75 -57.32 38.43 18.80
CA ASP A 75 -56.94 38.77 20.17
C ASP A 75 -57.42 37.74 21.23
N GLY A 76 -56.75 37.69 22.40
CA GLY A 76 -57.16 36.81 23.49
C GLY A 76 -56.10 36.52 24.54
N SER A 77 -55.99 37.41 25.53
CA SER A 77 -55.27 37.22 26.78
C SER A 77 -55.80 36.04 27.60
N GLN A 78 -55.01 34.98 27.76
CA GLN A 78 -55.09 34.05 28.90
C GLN A 78 -53.69 33.54 29.26
N GLN A 79 -53.21 33.94 30.44
CA GLN A 79 -52.04 33.36 31.12
C GLN A 79 -52.21 31.85 31.25
N LEU A 80 -51.19 31.06 30.88
CA LEU A 80 -50.97 29.73 31.44
C LEU A 80 -49.48 29.38 31.41
N ALA A 81 -48.96 29.09 32.60
CA ALA A 81 -47.57 28.77 32.92
C ALA A 81 -47.10 27.41 32.36
N ALA A 82 -47.03 27.28 31.03
CA ALA A 82 -46.59 26.05 30.34
C ALA A 82 -45.34 26.25 29.45
N SER A 83 -44.85 27.48 29.28
CA SER A 83 -43.81 27.80 28.29
C SER A 83 -42.38 27.47 28.70
N HIS A 84 -42.13 27.11 29.97
CA HIS A 84 -40.76 26.79 30.43
C HIS A 84 -40.41 25.29 30.45
N ARG A 85 -41.40 24.39 30.54
CA ARG A 85 -41.14 22.93 30.49
C ARG A 85 -41.03 22.37 29.07
N TYR A 86 -41.60 23.06 28.07
CA TYR A 86 -41.56 22.60 26.68
C TYR A 86 -40.28 22.96 25.92
N LYS A 87 -39.53 24.01 26.34
CA LYS A 87 -38.27 24.38 25.68
C LYS A 87 -37.12 23.42 26.01
N VAL A 88 -36.99 22.99 27.25
CA VAL A 88 -35.89 22.10 27.70
C VAL A 88 -36.06 20.67 27.15
N ALA A 89 -37.29 20.17 27.06
CA ALA A 89 -37.58 18.87 26.45
C ALA A 89 -37.35 18.86 24.93
N SER A 90 -37.60 19.99 24.24
CA SER A 90 -37.40 20.08 22.79
C SER A 90 -35.93 20.19 22.38
N GLN A 91 -35.09 20.81 23.20
CA GLN A 91 -33.67 21.00 22.88
C GLN A 91 -32.86 19.74 23.15
N ALA A 92 -33.13 19.06 24.27
CA ALA A 92 -32.57 17.73 24.54
C ALA A 92 -33.04 16.70 23.50
N ALA A 93 -34.32 16.72 23.10
CA ALA A 93 -34.82 15.84 22.04
C ALA A 93 -34.22 16.18 20.65
N PHE A 94 -33.94 17.46 20.37
CA PHE A 94 -33.31 17.91 19.13
C PHE A 94 -31.82 17.58 19.07
N GLU A 95 -31.09 17.73 20.19
CA GLU A 95 -29.71 17.26 20.33
C GLU A 95 -29.62 15.74 20.23
N HIS A 96 -30.58 15.01 20.83
CA HIS A 96 -30.67 13.56 20.69
C HIS A 96 -31.02 13.16 19.25
N LEU A 97 -31.89 13.90 18.57
CA LEU A 97 -32.20 13.68 17.14
C LEU A 97 -31.05 14.06 16.19
N GLN A 98 -30.21 15.05 16.52
CA GLN A 98 -28.97 15.35 15.80
C GLN A 98 -27.92 14.25 16.02
N ALA A 99 -27.76 13.77 17.26
CA ALA A 99 -26.91 12.62 17.56
C ALA A 99 -27.39 11.36 16.82
N ILE A 100 -28.71 11.13 16.75
CA ILE A 100 -29.32 10.00 16.04
C ILE A 100 -29.31 10.19 14.51
N LYS A 101 -29.32 11.42 13.98
CA LYS A 101 -29.11 11.69 12.54
C LYS A 101 -27.65 11.48 12.12
N ASN A 102 -26.69 11.77 13.00
CA ASN A 102 -25.27 11.45 12.78
C ASN A 102 -24.98 9.95 12.88
N ASN A 103 -25.81 9.17 13.61
CA ASN A 103 -25.59 7.74 13.81
C ASN A 103 -26.37 6.81 12.86
N ARG A 104 -27.27 7.34 12.01
CA ARG A 104 -28.15 6.50 11.18
C ARG A 104 -27.49 5.90 9.93
N TYR A 105 -26.25 6.28 9.60
CA TYR A 105 -25.50 5.78 8.43
C TYR A 105 -24.06 5.32 8.70
N THR A 106 -23.60 5.24 9.94
CA THR A 106 -22.23 4.82 10.23
C THR A 106 -22.20 3.75 11.31
N GLN A 107 -22.42 2.50 10.92
CA GLN A 107 -21.46 1.50 11.40
C GLN A 107 -20.12 1.94 10.82
N VAL A 108 -19.31 2.61 11.64
CA VAL A 108 -18.01 3.15 11.24
C VAL A 108 -17.10 1.95 10.96
N LYS A 109 -17.21 1.40 9.76
CA LYS A 109 -16.28 0.38 9.28
C LYS A 109 -15.12 1.15 8.67
N SER A 110 -14.00 1.20 9.39
CA SER A 110 -12.76 1.78 8.88
C SER A 110 -12.35 1.01 7.62
N SER A 111 -12.05 1.75 6.56
CA SER A 111 -11.60 1.17 5.28
C SER A 111 -10.12 1.47 5.06
N ILE A 112 -9.40 0.54 4.45
CA ILE A 112 -8.02 0.75 4.01
C ILE A 112 -8.06 1.39 2.63
N LEU A 113 -7.45 2.56 2.47
CA LEU A 113 -7.42 3.29 1.20
C LEU A 113 -5.98 3.41 0.74
N VAL A 114 -5.79 3.40 -0.58
CA VAL A 114 -4.55 3.91 -1.18
C VAL A 114 -4.92 5.02 -2.16
N LEU A 115 -4.25 6.14 -2.00
CA LEU A 115 -4.30 7.28 -2.92
C LEU A 115 -2.89 7.48 -3.45
N GLY A 116 -2.74 7.64 -4.76
CA GLY A 116 -1.41 7.85 -5.29
C GLY A 116 -1.34 8.33 -6.71
N LEU A 117 -0.11 8.65 -7.09
CA LEU A 117 0.31 8.94 -8.45
C LEU A 117 1.27 7.84 -8.89
N SER A 118 1.00 7.25 -10.05
CA SER A 118 1.84 6.22 -10.65
C SER A 118 2.41 6.73 -11.97
N VAL A 119 3.54 6.17 -12.37
CA VAL A 119 4.15 6.39 -13.67
C VAL A 119 3.26 6.02 -14.85
N HIS A 120 2.22 5.23 -14.62
CA HIS A 120 1.22 4.90 -15.64
C HIS A 120 0.22 6.04 -15.89
N THR A 121 -0.05 6.87 -14.88
CA THR A 121 -1.10 7.90 -14.95
C THR A 121 -0.55 9.33 -14.92
N CYS A 122 0.64 9.53 -14.34
CA CYS A 122 1.17 10.84 -13.98
C CYS A 122 2.61 11.03 -14.50
N PRO A 123 2.95 12.14 -15.16
CA PRO A 123 4.32 12.43 -15.59
C PRO A 123 5.25 12.75 -14.41
N VAL A 124 6.56 12.50 -14.58
CA VAL A 124 7.58 12.74 -13.54
C VAL A 124 7.60 14.18 -13.01
N SER A 125 7.31 15.19 -13.85
CA SER A 125 7.27 16.61 -13.47
C SER A 125 6.23 16.94 -12.39
N MET A 126 5.18 16.13 -12.29
CA MET A 126 4.17 16.25 -11.23
C MET A 126 4.51 15.31 -10.07
N ARG A 127 4.97 14.08 -10.33
CA ARG A 127 5.35 13.13 -9.27
C ARG A 127 6.48 13.66 -8.38
N GLU A 128 7.46 14.36 -8.94
CA GLU A 128 8.59 14.90 -8.18
C GLU A 128 8.19 15.95 -7.14
N LYS A 129 7.12 16.72 -7.40
CA LYS A 129 6.59 17.71 -6.43
C LYS A 129 5.97 17.05 -5.20
N LEU A 130 5.61 15.78 -5.31
CA LEU A 130 5.03 14.95 -4.25
C LEU A 130 6.04 13.96 -3.67
N ALA A 131 7.30 13.98 -4.12
CA ALA A 131 8.32 13.07 -3.63
C ALA A 131 8.70 13.44 -2.20
N VAL A 132 8.37 12.56 -1.24
CA VAL A 132 8.72 12.74 0.18
C VAL A 132 9.99 11.94 0.49
N PRO A 133 11.08 12.59 0.94
CA PRO A 133 12.30 11.92 1.39
C PRO A 133 12.05 11.01 2.60
N GLU A 134 12.87 9.96 2.74
CA GLU A 134 12.74 8.98 3.84
C GLU A 134 12.77 9.62 5.24
N ALA A 135 13.58 10.66 5.41
CA ALA A 135 13.69 11.40 6.68
C ALA A 135 12.38 12.10 7.09
N GLU A 136 11.51 12.41 6.12
CA GLU A 136 10.27 13.14 6.34
C GLU A 136 9.04 12.22 6.47
N TRP A 137 9.17 10.91 6.22
CA TRP A 137 8.04 9.98 6.34
C TRP A 137 7.36 10.02 7.71
N PRO A 138 8.07 10.03 8.87
CA PRO A 138 7.41 10.11 10.17
C PRO A 138 6.59 11.40 10.34
N ARG A 139 7.10 12.52 9.83
CA ARG A 139 6.41 13.81 9.85
C ARG A 139 5.16 13.77 8.98
N ALA A 140 5.27 13.30 7.74
CA ALA A 140 4.14 13.16 6.83
C ALA A 140 3.04 12.25 7.40
N ILE A 141 3.42 11.13 8.03
CA ILE A 141 2.48 10.24 8.73
C ILE A 141 1.77 10.98 9.88
N GLY A 142 2.50 11.77 10.68
CA GLY A 142 1.93 12.57 11.75
C GLY A 142 0.88 13.57 11.24
N GLU A 143 1.24 14.36 10.23
CA GLU A 143 0.33 15.35 9.62
C GLU A 143 -0.92 14.71 8.98
N LEU A 144 -0.79 13.50 8.43
CA LEU A 144 -1.93 12.76 7.86
C LEU A 144 -2.90 12.28 8.94
N VAL A 145 -2.40 11.78 10.07
CA VAL A 145 -3.21 11.26 11.19
C VAL A 145 -3.81 12.38 12.05
N GLU A 146 -3.34 13.61 11.93
CA GLU A 146 -3.99 14.78 12.54
C GLU A 146 -5.37 15.10 11.92
N ASN A 147 -5.68 14.55 10.74
CA ASN A 147 -6.99 14.75 10.10
C ASN A 147 -8.08 13.91 10.78
N ASN A 148 -9.31 14.46 10.82
CA ASN A 148 -10.41 13.90 11.61
C ASN A 148 -10.84 12.49 11.19
N HIS A 149 -10.65 12.11 9.92
CA HIS A 149 -11.13 10.83 9.40
C HIS A 149 -10.01 9.83 9.13
N ILE A 150 -8.76 10.13 9.48
CA ILE A 150 -7.60 9.27 9.24
C ILE A 150 -7.06 8.72 10.56
N GLU A 151 -7.13 7.40 10.74
CA GLU A 151 -6.64 6.71 11.95
C GLU A 151 -5.18 6.29 11.84
N GLU A 152 -4.78 5.84 10.64
CA GLU A 152 -3.44 5.35 10.36
C GLU A 152 -2.98 5.86 8.99
N ALA A 153 -1.67 6.10 8.83
CA ALA A 153 -1.09 6.52 7.56
C ALA A 153 0.28 5.86 7.29
N GLY A 154 0.58 5.64 6.02
CA GLY A 154 1.85 5.12 5.53
C GLY A 154 2.19 5.71 4.16
N VAL A 155 3.45 6.10 3.97
CA VAL A 155 3.92 6.78 2.75
C VAL A 155 4.89 5.88 2.01
N LEU A 156 4.60 5.59 0.74
CA LEU A 156 5.48 4.87 -0.19
C LEU A 156 5.88 5.80 -1.34
N SER A 157 7.06 6.42 -1.18
CA SER A 157 7.65 7.35 -2.14
C SER A 157 8.79 6.68 -2.89
N THR A 158 8.71 6.63 -4.23
CA THR A 158 9.71 6.05 -5.13
C THR A 158 9.80 6.88 -6.43
N CYS A 159 10.73 6.55 -7.33
CA CYS A 159 10.82 7.22 -8.64
C CYS A 159 9.60 6.98 -9.56
N ASN A 160 8.88 5.88 -9.36
CA ASN A 160 7.77 5.47 -10.24
C ASN A 160 6.40 5.67 -9.62
N ARG A 161 6.33 5.89 -8.31
CA ARG A 161 5.06 6.04 -7.59
C ARG A 161 5.25 6.87 -6.33
N MET A 162 4.22 7.65 -6.03
CA MET A 162 4.00 8.22 -4.72
C MET A 162 2.62 7.75 -4.25
N GLU A 163 2.58 6.94 -3.20
CA GLU A 163 1.36 6.33 -2.68
C GLU A 163 1.22 6.58 -1.19
N ILE A 164 0.01 6.92 -0.78
CA ILE A 164 -0.38 7.15 0.60
C ILE A 164 -1.42 6.10 0.94
N TYR A 165 -1.05 5.21 1.86
CA TYR A 165 -1.93 4.21 2.43
C TYR A 165 -2.52 4.76 3.72
N VAL A 166 -3.84 4.76 3.86
CA VAL A 166 -4.52 5.25 5.06
C VAL A 166 -5.59 4.28 5.54
N VAL A 167 -5.88 4.33 6.83
CA VAL A 167 -7.09 3.74 7.41
C VAL A 167 -8.04 4.89 7.69
N ALA A 168 -9.18 4.91 7.01
CA ALA A 168 -10.12 6.02 7.08
C ALA A 168 -11.47 5.59 7.68
N LEU A 169 -11.99 6.41 8.61
CA LEU A 169 -13.33 6.23 9.20
C LEU A 169 -14.46 6.43 8.18
N SER A 170 -14.19 7.23 7.14
CA SER A 170 -15.11 7.52 6.05
C SER A 170 -14.35 7.59 4.73
N TRP A 171 -14.79 6.83 3.74
CA TRP A 171 -14.22 6.82 2.40
C TRP A 171 -14.14 8.22 1.77
N ASN A 172 -15.28 8.93 1.64
CA ASN A 172 -15.32 10.20 0.92
C ASN A 172 -14.48 11.28 1.62
N ARG A 173 -14.59 11.37 2.95
CA ARG A 173 -13.88 12.40 3.73
C ARG A 173 -12.39 12.09 3.84
N GLY A 174 -12.02 10.83 4.05
CA GLY A 174 -10.61 10.42 4.06
C GLY A 174 -9.93 10.68 2.72
N VAL A 175 -10.60 10.38 1.60
CA VAL A 175 -10.08 10.72 0.26
C VAL A 175 -9.86 12.22 0.10
N GLN A 176 -10.84 13.03 0.53
CA GLN A 176 -10.76 14.48 0.44
C GLN A 176 -9.59 15.02 1.27
N GLU A 177 -9.48 14.64 2.55
CA GLU A 177 -8.44 15.11 3.47
C GLU A 177 -7.03 14.74 2.96
N VAL A 178 -6.84 13.50 2.48
CA VAL A 178 -5.56 13.08 1.92
C VAL A 178 -5.23 13.84 0.63
N THR A 179 -6.22 14.08 -0.24
CA THR A 179 -6.01 14.84 -1.49
C THR A 179 -5.66 16.31 -1.19
N GLU A 180 -6.30 16.91 -0.19
CA GLU A 180 -5.99 18.27 0.27
C GLU A 180 -4.59 18.35 0.90
N TRP A 181 -4.18 17.33 1.66
CA TRP A 181 -2.81 17.22 2.16
C TRP A 181 -1.80 17.11 1.01
N MET A 182 -2.05 16.25 0.01
CA MET A 182 -1.20 16.13 -1.18
C MET A 182 -1.05 17.46 -1.92
N SER A 183 -2.15 18.19 -2.09
CA SER A 183 -2.15 19.52 -2.73
C SER A 183 -1.33 20.53 -1.95
N ARG A 184 -1.51 20.59 -0.62
CA ARG A 184 -0.79 21.51 0.26
C ARG A 184 0.72 21.24 0.27
N THR A 185 1.12 19.97 0.36
CA THR A 185 2.53 19.56 0.43
C THR A 185 3.25 19.79 -0.89
N SER A 186 2.57 19.57 -2.02
CA SER A 186 3.17 19.67 -3.35
C SER A 186 3.04 21.02 -4.03
N GLY A 187 2.15 21.88 -3.53
CA GLY A 187 1.76 23.13 -4.19
C GLY A 187 0.96 22.93 -5.49
N VAL A 188 0.57 21.69 -5.83
CA VAL A 188 -0.23 21.40 -7.03
C VAL A 188 -1.72 21.52 -6.68
N PRO A 189 -2.54 22.22 -7.48
CA PRO A 189 -3.98 22.33 -7.24
C PRO A 189 -4.68 20.97 -7.20
N VAL A 190 -5.69 20.83 -6.32
CA VAL A 190 -6.49 19.60 -6.17
C VAL A 190 -7.09 19.13 -7.49
N ASP A 191 -7.57 20.04 -8.34
CA ASP A 191 -8.19 19.69 -9.61
C ASP A 191 -7.20 19.07 -10.60
N GLU A 192 -5.95 19.55 -10.61
CA GLU A 192 -4.88 18.99 -11.44
C GLU A 192 -4.44 17.62 -10.92
N LEU A 193 -4.35 17.45 -9.58
CA LEU A 193 -4.04 16.16 -8.97
C LEU A 193 -5.11 15.10 -9.30
N ARG A 194 -6.39 15.47 -9.25
CA ARG A 194 -7.52 14.56 -9.48
C ARG A 194 -7.50 13.90 -10.86
N GLU A 195 -6.94 14.54 -11.88
CA GLU A 195 -6.85 13.97 -13.23
C GLU A 195 -5.89 12.77 -13.29
N HIS A 196 -4.91 12.72 -12.40
CA HIS A 196 -3.84 11.72 -12.38
C HIS A 196 -3.91 10.74 -11.20
N LEU A 197 -4.71 11.08 -10.18
CA LEU A 197 -4.85 10.33 -8.94
C LEU A 197 -5.58 9.00 -9.19
N PHE A 198 -4.99 7.90 -8.71
CA PHE A 198 -5.71 6.64 -8.56
C PHE A 198 -6.12 6.45 -7.11
N ILE A 199 -7.29 5.85 -6.89
CA ILE A 199 -7.83 5.57 -5.57
C ILE A 199 -8.34 4.13 -5.56
N LEU A 200 -7.85 3.31 -4.62
CA LEU A 200 -8.33 1.94 -4.41
C LEU A 200 -8.77 1.75 -2.96
N ARG A 201 -9.67 0.80 -2.74
CA ARG A 201 -10.32 0.57 -1.44
C ARG A 201 -10.20 -0.88 -0.99
N ASP A 202 -9.97 -1.07 0.30
CA ASP A 202 -9.95 -2.33 1.03
C ASP A 202 -9.15 -3.41 0.30
N ARG A 203 -9.82 -4.43 -0.21
CA ARG A 203 -9.17 -5.55 -0.90
C ARG A 203 -8.38 -5.10 -2.12
N ASP A 204 -8.87 -4.12 -2.88
CA ASP A 204 -8.16 -3.61 -4.05
C ASP A 204 -6.89 -2.86 -3.65
N ALA A 205 -6.92 -2.13 -2.52
CA ALA A 205 -5.75 -1.46 -1.97
C ALA A 205 -4.69 -2.46 -1.48
N THR A 206 -5.13 -3.52 -0.79
CA THR A 206 -4.25 -4.62 -0.35
C THR A 206 -3.63 -5.35 -1.54
N GLN A 207 -4.46 -5.71 -2.53
CA GLN A 207 -4.01 -6.40 -3.74
C GLN A 207 -2.99 -5.55 -4.49
N HIS A 208 -3.24 -4.24 -4.60
CA HIS A 208 -2.31 -3.31 -5.20
C HIS A 208 -0.96 -3.33 -4.50
N LEU A 209 -0.92 -3.15 -3.17
CA LEU A 209 0.35 -3.18 -2.43
C LEU A 209 1.09 -4.52 -2.61
N PHE A 210 0.38 -5.65 -2.65
CA PHE A 210 1.00 -6.97 -2.85
C PHE A 210 1.58 -7.12 -4.25
N ARG A 211 0.92 -6.57 -5.28
CA ARG A 211 1.43 -6.49 -6.65
C ARG A 211 2.65 -5.58 -6.73
N VAL A 212 2.63 -4.44 -6.04
CA VAL A 212 3.77 -3.51 -5.95
C VAL A 212 4.96 -4.16 -5.25
N ALA A 213 4.77 -4.76 -4.08
CA ALA A 213 5.83 -5.44 -3.33
C ALA A 213 6.42 -6.65 -4.08
N SER A 214 5.60 -7.32 -4.88
CA SER A 214 6.01 -8.40 -5.79
C SER A 214 6.72 -7.91 -7.06
N GLY A 215 6.74 -6.60 -7.33
CA GLY A 215 7.33 -6.02 -8.53
C GLY A 215 6.54 -6.28 -9.82
N LEU A 216 5.24 -6.60 -9.72
CA LEU A 216 4.34 -6.79 -10.86
C LEU A 216 3.86 -5.48 -11.47
N ASP A 217 3.78 -4.43 -10.64
CA ASP A 217 3.36 -3.10 -11.04
C ASP A 217 4.55 -2.15 -11.26
N SER A 218 5.77 -2.68 -11.36
CA SER A 218 6.97 -1.87 -11.63
C SER A 218 7.15 -1.63 -13.13
N LEU A 219 7.77 -0.50 -13.51
CA LEU A 219 8.25 -0.28 -14.89
C LEU A 219 9.00 -1.52 -15.39
N VAL A 220 9.88 -2.04 -14.53
CA VAL A 220 10.57 -3.29 -14.79
C VAL A 220 10.08 -4.41 -13.88
N LEU A 221 9.53 -5.45 -14.49
CA LEU A 221 8.95 -6.56 -13.76
C LEU A 221 10.00 -7.31 -12.95
N GLY A 222 9.66 -7.60 -11.69
CA GLY A 222 10.50 -8.40 -10.79
C GLY A 222 11.68 -7.65 -10.16
N GLU A 223 11.76 -6.32 -10.31
CA GLU A 223 12.85 -5.53 -9.75
C GLU A 223 13.00 -5.71 -8.22
N GLY A 224 14.24 -5.90 -7.75
CA GLY A 224 14.64 -6.03 -6.35
C GLY A 224 14.23 -4.91 -5.42
N GLN A 225 14.22 -3.70 -5.97
CA GLN A 225 14.30 -2.47 -5.21
C GLN A 225 12.99 -2.10 -4.54
N ILE A 226 11.85 -2.33 -5.20
CA ILE A 226 10.54 -1.99 -4.65
C ILE A 226 10.24 -2.75 -3.36
N LEU A 227 10.58 -4.04 -3.29
CA LEU A 227 10.42 -4.83 -2.07
C LEU A 227 11.32 -4.31 -0.94
N ALA A 228 12.52 -3.84 -1.27
CA ALA A 228 13.41 -3.22 -0.29
C ALA A 228 12.84 -1.88 0.23
N GLN A 229 12.21 -1.08 -0.64
CA GLN A 229 11.53 0.16 -0.26
C GLN A 229 10.33 -0.11 0.64
N VAL A 230 9.47 -1.09 0.30
CA VAL A 230 8.33 -1.50 1.16
C VAL A 230 8.82 -1.96 2.53
N LYS A 231 9.93 -2.71 2.60
CA LYS A 231 10.57 -3.08 3.89
C LYS A 231 11.06 -1.86 4.67
N GLN A 232 11.56 -0.84 3.98
CA GLN A 232 12.02 0.38 4.63
C GLN A 232 10.86 1.19 5.18
N VAL A 233 9.77 1.35 4.42
CA VAL A 233 8.52 1.98 4.88
C VAL A 233 8.00 1.25 6.12
N TYR A 234 7.95 -0.07 6.11
CA TYR A 234 7.57 -0.87 7.28
C TYR A 234 8.50 -0.62 8.48
N LYS A 235 9.81 -0.57 8.27
CA LYS A 235 10.80 -0.37 9.34
C LYS A 235 10.68 1.02 9.97
N VAL A 236 10.62 2.07 9.16
CA VAL A 236 10.48 3.46 9.60
C VAL A 236 9.11 3.70 10.21
N GLY A 237 8.05 3.19 9.56
CA GLY A 237 6.67 3.28 10.03
C GLY A 237 6.50 2.77 11.47
N GLN A 238 7.14 1.67 11.85
CA GLN A 238 7.09 1.16 13.24
C GLN A 238 7.57 2.16 14.31
N THR A 239 8.31 3.20 13.94
CA THR A 239 8.75 4.27 14.86
C THR A 239 7.78 5.45 14.91
N ALA A 240 6.84 5.56 13.96
CA ALA A 240 5.84 6.62 13.88
C ALA A 240 4.54 6.19 14.58
N SER A 241 3.99 7.08 15.43
CA SER A 241 2.75 6.82 16.17
C SER A 241 1.53 6.60 15.27
N GLY A 242 1.53 7.18 14.07
CA GLY A 242 0.45 7.05 13.08
C GLY A 242 0.50 5.78 12.22
N PHE A 243 1.51 4.92 12.36
CA PHE A 243 1.58 3.65 11.64
C PHE A 243 0.98 2.53 12.49
N GLY A 244 -0.36 2.49 12.51
CA GLY A 244 -1.12 1.62 13.41
C GLY A 244 -1.12 0.15 13.03
N ARG A 245 -2.03 -0.59 13.66
CA ARG A 245 -2.05 -2.07 13.61
C ARG A 245 -2.43 -2.58 12.22
N ASN A 246 -3.37 -1.93 11.54
CA ASN A 246 -3.86 -2.37 10.24
C ASN A 246 -2.77 -2.22 9.17
N LEU A 247 -2.15 -1.04 9.09
CA LEU A 247 -1.06 -0.79 8.14
C LEU A 247 0.19 -1.60 8.48
N ASN A 248 0.49 -1.82 9.76
CA ASN A 248 1.58 -2.71 10.16
C ASN A 248 1.38 -4.14 9.62
N GLY A 249 0.21 -4.72 9.84
CA GLY A 249 -0.12 -6.04 9.30
C GLY A 249 -0.12 -6.08 7.77
N LEU A 250 -0.67 -5.05 7.12
CA LEU A 250 -0.73 -4.94 5.67
C LEU A 250 0.66 -4.93 5.03
N PHE A 251 1.55 -4.05 5.49
CA PHE A 251 2.91 -3.96 4.98
C PHE A 251 3.73 -5.20 5.30
N LYS A 252 3.54 -5.80 6.49
CA LYS A 252 4.19 -7.06 6.84
C LYS A 252 3.78 -8.19 5.90
N GLN A 253 2.48 -8.33 5.61
CA GLN A 253 1.98 -9.32 4.67
C GLN A 253 2.48 -9.04 3.24
N ALA A 254 2.50 -7.77 2.81
CA ALA A 254 3.04 -7.40 1.50
C ALA A 254 4.51 -7.81 1.33
N ILE A 255 5.32 -7.70 2.39
CA ILE A 255 6.70 -8.17 2.39
C ILE A 255 6.77 -9.70 2.27
N THR A 256 5.87 -10.43 2.93
CA THR A 256 5.78 -11.89 2.81
C THR A 256 5.39 -12.30 1.39
N ALA A 257 4.32 -11.73 0.85
CA ALA A 257 3.87 -11.96 -0.52
C ALA A 257 4.98 -11.67 -1.54
N GLY A 258 5.63 -10.51 -1.43
CA GLY A 258 6.73 -10.14 -2.33
C GLY A 258 7.95 -11.06 -2.22
N LYS A 259 8.25 -11.63 -1.04
CA LYS A 259 9.30 -12.66 -0.90
C LYS A 259 8.88 -13.98 -1.54
N ARG A 260 7.67 -14.46 -1.26
CA ARG A 260 7.14 -15.71 -1.81
C ARG A 260 7.13 -15.68 -3.33
N VAL A 261 6.55 -14.64 -3.94
CA VAL A 261 6.53 -14.47 -5.40
C VAL A 261 7.94 -14.56 -6.00
N ARG A 262 8.95 -13.97 -5.37
CA ARG A 262 10.32 -13.99 -5.90
C ARG A 262 11.02 -15.34 -5.75
N CYS A 263 10.72 -16.08 -4.68
CA CYS A 263 11.32 -17.38 -4.42
C CYS A 263 10.63 -18.50 -5.22
N GLU A 264 9.31 -18.42 -5.37
CA GLU A 264 8.47 -19.47 -5.96
C GLU A 264 8.25 -19.27 -7.47
N THR A 265 8.50 -18.07 -8.01
CA THR A 265 8.34 -17.79 -9.45
C THR A 265 9.64 -17.33 -10.11
N SER A 266 9.74 -17.51 -11.42
CA SER A 266 10.87 -17.01 -12.22
C SER A 266 10.77 -15.52 -12.55
N ILE A 267 10.00 -14.72 -11.79
CA ILE A 267 9.84 -13.29 -12.07
C ILE A 267 11.14 -12.50 -11.90
N SER A 268 12.01 -12.93 -10.98
CA SER A 268 13.32 -12.29 -10.76
C SER A 268 14.35 -12.70 -11.81
N ALA A 269 14.14 -13.83 -12.52
CA ALA A 269 15.06 -14.33 -13.52
C ALA A 269 14.99 -13.46 -14.78
N GLY A 270 16.10 -12.79 -15.10
CA GLY A 270 16.19 -11.84 -16.21
C GLY A 270 15.48 -10.51 -15.95
N ALA A 271 15.13 -10.19 -14.70
CA ALA A 271 14.54 -8.90 -14.36
C ALA A 271 15.54 -7.78 -14.68
N VAL A 272 15.17 -6.96 -15.66
CA VAL A 272 15.86 -5.70 -15.97
C VAL A 272 15.64 -4.76 -14.73
N SER A 273 16.57 -3.87 -14.44
CA SER A 273 16.45 -2.82 -13.42
C SER A 273 16.28 -1.46 -14.09
N VAL A 274 15.89 -0.42 -13.34
CA VAL A 274 15.88 0.96 -13.87
C VAL A 274 17.27 1.35 -14.38
N SER A 275 18.34 1.03 -13.64
CA SER A 275 19.72 1.31 -14.06
C SER A 275 20.11 0.58 -15.35
N SER A 276 19.69 -0.67 -15.53
CA SER A 276 20.00 -1.40 -16.77
C SER A 276 19.19 -0.90 -17.96
N ALA A 277 17.92 -0.55 -17.74
CA ALA A 277 17.11 0.08 -18.78
C ALA A 277 17.71 1.43 -19.23
N ALA A 278 18.29 2.19 -18.31
CA ALA A 278 19.02 3.41 -18.62
C ALA A 278 20.26 3.17 -19.49
N VAL A 279 21.04 2.11 -19.22
CA VAL A 279 22.18 1.72 -20.07
C VAL A 279 21.71 1.28 -21.46
N GLU A 280 20.67 0.44 -21.55
CA GLU A 280 20.12 0.00 -22.84
C GLU A 280 19.56 1.19 -23.64
N LEU A 281 18.93 2.17 -22.98
CA LEU A 281 18.49 3.40 -23.62
C LEU A 281 19.70 4.17 -24.19
N ALA A 282 20.77 4.32 -23.41
CA ALA A 282 22.00 4.96 -23.88
C ALA A 282 22.55 4.28 -25.13
N VAL A 283 22.66 2.94 -25.09
CA VAL A 283 23.16 2.12 -26.21
C VAL A 283 22.28 2.29 -27.45
N MET A 284 20.96 2.35 -27.31
CA MET A 284 20.03 2.53 -28.41
C MET A 284 20.12 3.92 -29.08
N LYS A 285 20.43 4.97 -28.31
CA LYS A 285 20.48 6.35 -28.82
C LYS A 285 21.86 6.74 -29.34
N LEU A 286 22.91 6.05 -28.93
CA LEU A 286 24.26 6.23 -29.48
C LEU A 286 24.40 5.56 -30.87
N PRO A 287 25.32 6.03 -31.73
CA PRO A 287 25.67 5.35 -32.98
C PRO A 287 26.21 3.92 -32.76
N GLU A 288 26.20 3.07 -33.79
CA GLU A 288 26.72 1.70 -33.71
C GLU A 288 28.16 1.66 -33.14
N GLN A 289 28.42 0.75 -32.20
CA GLN A 289 29.67 0.64 -31.40
C GLN A 289 29.99 1.84 -30.48
N GLY A 290 29.13 2.86 -30.43
CA GLY A 290 29.35 4.10 -29.69
C GLY A 290 29.57 3.92 -28.20
N MET A 291 29.10 2.84 -27.59
CA MET A 291 29.27 2.60 -26.16
C MET A 291 30.70 2.21 -25.76
N MET A 292 31.44 1.55 -26.65
CA MET A 292 32.84 1.16 -26.38
C MET A 292 33.79 2.35 -26.46
N SER A 293 33.45 3.36 -27.26
CA SER A 293 34.20 4.61 -27.42
C SER A 293 33.61 5.78 -26.61
N ALA A 294 32.49 5.58 -25.91
CA ALA A 294 31.84 6.62 -25.12
C ALA A 294 32.62 6.94 -23.85
N LYS A 295 32.77 8.24 -23.61
CA LYS A 295 33.21 8.85 -22.36
C LYS A 295 32.00 9.00 -21.43
N VAL A 296 31.86 8.03 -20.53
CA VAL A 296 30.74 7.97 -19.59
C VAL A 296 31.05 8.73 -18.30
N LEU A 297 30.15 9.64 -17.93
CA LEU A 297 30.12 10.31 -16.64
C LEU A 297 28.93 9.80 -15.81
N ILE A 298 29.19 9.43 -14.57
CA ILE A 298 28.17 9.05 -13.58
C ILE A 298 28.20 10.07 -12.44
N VAL A 299 27.09 10.76 -12.21
CA VAL A 299 26.92 11.70 -11.09
C VAL A 299 26.15 10.99 -9.98
N GLY A 300 26.85 10.73 -8.88
CA GLY A 300 26.40 9.98 -7.72
C GLY A 300 26.99 8.57 -7.67
N ALA A 301 27.38 8.13 -6.46
CA ALA A 301 27.85 6.78 -6.17
C ALA A 301 26.94 6.09 -5.14
N GLY A 302 25.69 5.84 -5.53
CA GLY A 302 24.67 5.20 -4.70
C GLY A 302 24.36 3.77 -5.11
N LYS A 303 23.28 3.22 -4.54
CA LYS A 303 22.77 1.88 -4.88
C LYS A 303 22.44 1.75 -6.37
N MET A 304 21.91 2.81 -6.98
CA MET A 304 21.59 2.85 -8.42
C MET A 304 22.85 2.84 -9.30
N SER A 305 23.88 3.59 -8.90
CA SER A 305 25.16 3.71 -9.60
C SER A 305 25.89 2.37 -9.65
N LYS A 306 25.83 1.57 -8.57
CA LYS A 306 26.38 0.22 -8.54
C LYS A 306 25.83 -0.68 -9.65
N LEU A 307 24.50 -0.67 -9.82
CA LEU A 307 23.85 -1.43 -10.89
C LEU A 307 24.14 -0.83 -12.26
N LEU A 308 24.26 0.49 -12.35
CA LEU A 308 24.62 1.18 -13.59
C LEU A 308 26.01 0.74 -14.07
N VAL A 309 27.03 0.85 -13.21
CA VAL A 309 28.41 0.41 -13.49
C VAL A 309 28.45 -1.05 -13.96
N LYS A 310 27.78 -1.96 -13.24
CA LYS A 310 27.69 -3.38 -13.62
C LYS A 310 27.18 -3.57 -15.05
N HIS A 311 26.12 -2.86 -15.44
CA HIS A 311 25.53 -3.00 -16.78
C HIS A 311 26.38 -2.32 -17.85
N LEU A 312 26.97 -1.17 -17.55
CA LEU A 312 27.89 -0.49 -18.46
C LEU A 312 29.11 -1.39 -18.79
N ILE A 313 29.68 -2.06 -17.79
CA ILE A 313 30.77 -3.05 -17.99
C ILE A 313 30.31 -4.19 -18.90
N SER A 314 29.11 -4.74 -18.66
CA SER A 314 28.56 -5.83 -19.50
C SER A 314 28.33 -5.43 -20.97
N LYS A 315 28.26 -4.13 -21.27
CA LYS A 315 28.15 -3.56 -22.61
C LYS A 315 29.50 -3.10 -23.19
N GLY A 316 30.60 -3.44 -22.53
CA GLY A 316 31.97 -3.19 -23.00
C GLY A 316 32.54 -1.82 -22.62
N CYS A 317 31.91 -1.07 -21.72
CA CYS A 317 32.48 0.20 -21.22
C CYS A 317 33.56 -0.09 -20.16
N THR A 318 34.80 0.24 -20.47
CA THR A 318 35.98 -0.07 -19.64
C THR A 318 36.44 1.10 -18.76
N LYS A 319 36.02 2.33 -19.09
CA LYS A 319 36.46 3.55 -18.40
C LYS A 319 35.27 4.47 -18.11
N MET A 320 35.13 4.89 -16.86
CA MET A 320 34.04 5.77 -16.41
C MET A 320 34.57 6.81 -15.44
N VAL A 321 34.02 8.02 -15.50
CA VAL A 321 34.25 9.05 -14.49
C VAL A 321 33.06 9.05 -13.52
N VAL A 322 33.33 8.97 -12.23
CA VAL A 322 32.31 8.96 -11.18
C VAL A 322 32.47 10.21 -10.31
N VAL A 323 31.52 11.13 -10.44
CA VAL A 323 31.44 12.33 -9.63
C VAL A 323 30.62 12.04 -8.37
N ASN A 324 31.19 12.25 -7.19
CA ASN A 324 30.48 12.03 -5.94
C ASN A 324 30.97 12.96 -4.82
N ARG A 325 30.14 13.13 -3.78
CA ARG A 325 30.53 13.91 -2.58
C ARG A 325 31.59 13.20 -1.72
N SER A 326 31.58 11.87 -1.73
CA SER A 326 32.45 11.03 -0.92
C SER A 326 33.29 10.14 -1.82
N GLU A 327 34.61 10.29 -1.72
CA GLU A 327 35.59 9.44 -2.40
C GLU A 327 35.48 7.98 -1.97
N GLY A 328 35.28 7.73 -0.67
CA GLY A 328 35.19 6.38 -0.11
C GLY A 328 34.15 5.49 -0.80
N ARG A 329 32.98 6.04 -1.16
CA ARG A 329 31.96 5.28 -1.90
C ARG A 329 32.39 4.89 -3.32
N VAL A 330 33.21 5.72 -3.97
CA VAL A 330 33.74 5.41 -5.30
C VAL A 330 34.87 4.37 -5.19
N ALA A 331 35.69 4.46 -4.15
CA ALA A 331 36.69 3.43 -3.84
C ALA A 331 36.04 2.06 -3.56
N GLU A 332 34.92 2.03 -2.82
CA GLU A 332 34.12 0.80 -2.62
C GLU A 332 33.61 0.22 -3.94
N LEU A 333 33.09 1.06 -4.84
CA LEU A 333 32.65 0.63 -6.18
C LEU A 333 33.83 0.10 -7.01
N GLN A 334 34.98 0.78 -6.98
CA GLN A 334 36.19 0.36 -7.70
C GLN A 334 36.71 -0.99 -7.20
N ALA A 335 36.67 -1.24 -5.88
CA ALA A 335 37.07 -2.51 -5.29
C ALA A 335 36.13 -3.66 -5.69
N GLU A 336 34.84 -3.39 -5.88
CA GLU A 336 33.87 -4.38 -6.33
C GLU A 336 33.97 -4.67 -7.83
N PHE A 337 34.27 -3.65 -8.66
CA PHE A 337 34.36 -3.76 -10.12
C PHE A 337 35.78 -3.53 -10.62
N GLY A 338 36.72 -4.40 -10.23
CA GLY A 338 38.14 -4.30 -10.62
C GLY A 338 38.44 -4.48 -12.11
N GLU A 339 37.44 -4.85 -12.92
CA GLU A 339 37.56 -5.02 -14.37
C GLU A 339 37.48 -3.70 -15.16
N ALA A 340 37.01 -2.61 -14.53
CA ALA A 340 36.87 -1.30 -15.15
C ALA A 340 37.59 -0.20 -14.35
N GLU A 341 38.05 0.84 -15.06
CA GLU A 341 38.68 2.02 -14.48
C GLU A 341 37.59 3.04 -14.08
N LEU A 342 37.37 3.22 -12.78
CA LEU A 342 36.47 4.22 -12.21
C LEU A 342 37.28 5.39 -11.66
N ILE A 343 37.23 6.53 -12.33
CA ILE A 343 37.95 7.74 -11.92
C ILE A 343 37.05 8.55 -10.99
N TYR A 344 37.45 8.68 -9.72
CA TYR A 344 36.77 9.57 -8.79
C TYR A 344 37.02 11.04 -9.14
N LYS A 345 35.95 11.83 -9.11
CA LYS A 345 35.99 13.29 -9.18
C LYS A 345 35.09 13.94 -8.13
N PRO A 346 35.52 15.05 -7.50
CA PRO A 346 34.69 15.78 -6.55
C PRO A 346 33.54 16.50 -7.28
N LEU A 347 32.45 16.80 -6.56
CA LEU A 347 31.29 17.49 -7.12
C LEU A 347 31.62 18.88 -7.70
N SER A 348 32.66 19.55 -7.19
CA SER A 348 33.15 20.83 -7.73
C SER A 348 33.70 20.73 -9.15
N GLU A 349 34.17 19.56 -9.58
CA GLU A 349 34.69 19.30 -10.93
C GLU A 349 33.62 18.74 -11.88
N MET A 350 32.35 18.68 -11.46
CA MET A 350 31.25 18.09 -12.23
C MET A 350 31.14 18.67 -13.65
N MET A 351 31.25 19.99 -13.78
CA MET A 351 31.13 20.67 -15.08
C MET A 351 32.29 20.31 -16.01
N ASN A 352 33.53 20.35 -15.52
CA ASN A 352 34.71 19.96 -16.30
C ASN A 352 34.59 18.50 -16.79
N CYS A 353 34.08 17.60 -15.95
CA CYS A 353 33.84 16.21 -16.34
C CYS A 353 32.73 16.09 -17.39
N ALA A 354 31.70 16.95 -17.31
CA ALA A 354 30.60 16.97 -18.28
C ALA A 354 31.04 17.49 -19.65
N GLU A 355 32.05 18.36 -19.73
CA GLU A 355 32.63 18.83 -20.99
C GLU A 355 33.23 17.67 -21.79
N GLU A 356 33.97 16.79 -21.12
CA GLU A 356 34.61 15.64 -21.74
C GLU A 356 33.65 14.48 -22.03
N ALA A 357 32.54 14.38 -21.29
CA ALA A 357 31.60 13.28 -21.42
C ALA A 357 30.61 13.48 -22.57
N ASN A 358 30.24 12.38 -23.23
CA ASN A 358 29.18 12.33 -24.23
C ASN A 358 27.90 11.66 -23.70
N VAL A 359 28.01 10.79 -22.69
CA VAL A 359 26.85 10.26 -21.95
C VAL A 359 27.01 10.56 -20.47
N ILE A 360 26.01 11.22 -19.90
CA ILE A 360 25.96 11.62 -18.49
C ILE A 360 24.77 10.93 -17.84
N PHE A 361 25.05 10.12 -16.82
CA PHE A 361 24.04 9.51 -15.97
C PHE A 361 23.94 10.27 -14.64
N THR A 362 22.74 10.69 -14.26
CA THR A 362 22.49 11.32 -12.95
C THR A 362 21.67 10.41 -12.05
N SER A 363 22.16 10.18 -10.83
CA SER A 363 21.57 9.24 -9.87
C SER A 363 21.77 9.70 -8.42
N THR A 364 21.59 11.00 -8.16
CA THR A 364 21.76 11.58 -6.81
C THR A 364 20.41 11.78 -6.10
N ALA A 365 20.48 12.01 -4.79
CA ALA A 365 19.33 12.38 -3.96
C ALA A 365 19.18 13.91 -3.82
N SER A 366 19.64 14.69 -4.80
CA SER A 366 19.43 16.15 -4.78
C SER A 366 17.96 16.48 -5.09
N GLU A 367 17.38 17.41 -4.34
CA GLU A 367 16.01 17.92 -4.54
C GLU A 367 15.95 18.99 -5.63
N THR A 368 17.09 19.60 -5.97
CA THR A 368 17.22 20.60 -7.03
C THR A 368 17.99 20.04 -8.22
N PRO A 369 17.66 20.45 -9.46
CA PRO A 369 18.47 20.09 -10.61
C PRO A 369 19.94 20.50 -10.45
N LEU A 370 20.85 19.64 -10.90
CA LEU A 370 22.29 19.87 -10.97
C LEU A 370 22.69 20.52 -12.30
N PHE A 371 22.00 20.14 -13.38
CA PHE A 371 22.19 20.72 -14.72
C PHE A 371 21.01 21.60 -15.10
N PHE A 372 21.31 22.85 -15.46
CA PHE A 372 20.37 23.81 -16.02
C PHE A 372 20.76 24.15 -17.45
N ARG A 373 19.91 24.91 -18.16
CA ARG A 373 20.13 25.29 -19.55
C ARG A 373 21.47 26.00 -19.75
N GLU A 374 21.80 26.93 -18.87
CA GLU A 374 23.01 27.75 -18.93
C GLU A 374 24.26 26.87 -18.86
N HIS A 375 24.22 25.83 -18.02
CA HIS A 375 25.29 24.85 -17.90
C HIS A 375 25.45 24.06 -19.19
N ALA A 376 24.35 23.60 -19.79
CA ALA A 376 24.37 22.79 -21.01
C ALA A 376 24.80 23.58 -22.26
N GLU A 377 24.45 24.87 -22.35
CA GLU A 377 24.87 25.77 -23.44
C GLU A 377 26.38 26.07 -23.41
N GLN A 378 27.01 26.04 -22.23
CA GLN A 378 28.44 26.25 -22.07
C GLN A 378 29.29 25.03 -22.44
N LEU A 379 28.70 23.83 -22.49
CA LEU A 379 29.45 22.62 -22.79
C LEU A 379 29.84 22.56 -24.27
N PRO A 380 31.04 22.07 -24.60
CA PRO A 380 31.46 21.92 -25.98
C PRO A 380 30.56 20.91 -26.72
N VAL A 381 30.42 21.11 -28.03
CA VAL A 381 29.70 20.20 -28.92
C VAL A 381 30.45 18.87 -28.97
N VAL A 382 29.71 17.77 -28.82
CA VAL A 382 30.27 16.42 -28.94
C VAL A 382 30.67 16.18 -30.40
N PRO A 383 31.84 15.58 -30.69
CA PRO A 383 32.22 15.26 -32.07
C PRO A 383 31.17 14.43 -32.81
N GLU A 384 30.99 14.66 -34.12
CA GLU A 384 30.03 13.90 -34.94
C GLU A 384 30.30 12.38 -34.94
N SER A 385 31.57 11.97 -34.82
CA SER A 385 31.97 10.58 -34.68
C SER A 385 31.40 9.88 -33.44
N LEU A 386 30.95 10.66 -32.45
CA LEU A 386 30.30 10.20 -31.22
C LEU A 386 28.80 10.56 -31.17
N GLY A 387 28.23 10.99 -32.31
CA GLY A 387 26.81 11.29 -32.46
C GLY A 387 26.42 12.78 -32.41
N GLY A 388 27.38 13.70 -32.27
CA GLY A 388 27.13 15.15 -32.36
C GLY A 388 26.35 15.79 -31.20
N VAL A 389 25.87 14.96 -30.26
CA VAL A 389 24.90 15.34 -29.23
C VAL A 389 25.30 14.69 -27.91
N ARG A 390 25.14 15.43 -26.81
CA ARG A 390 25.35 14.93 -25.45
C ARG A 390 24.06 14.36 -24.88
N HIS A 391 24.11 13.14 -24.35
CA HIS A 391 22.96 12.48 -23.76
C HIS A 391 23.00 12.58 -22.23
N PHE A 392 21.95 13.18 -21.66
CA PHE A 392 21.68 13.22 -20.23
C PHE A 392 20.61 12.18 -19.91
N ILE A 393 20.95 11.20 -19.09
CA ILE A 393 20.05 10.12 -18.68
C ILE A 393 19.85 10.22 -17.17
N ASP A 394 18.71 10.77 -16.79
CA ASP A 394 18.34 11.05 -15.42
C ASP A 394 17.45 9.97 -14.83
N ILE A 395 18.00 9.22 -13.89
CA ILE A 395 17.29 8.16 -13.17
C ILE A 395 16.91 8.59 -11.74
N SER A 396 17.03 9.88 -11.42
CA SER A 396 16.64 10.47 -10.14
C SER A 396 15.23 11.06 -10.15
N VAL A 397 14.56 11.00 -9.00
CA VAL A 397 13.30 11.70 -8.71
C VAL A 397 13.40 12.23 -7.27
N PRO A 398 13.41 13.56 -7.03
CA PRO A 398 13.33 14.66 -8.02
C PRO A 398 14.45 14.66 -9.06
N ARG A 399 14.17 15.25 -10.24
CA ARG A 399 15.10 15.24 -11.37
C ARG A 399 16.37 16.04 -11.06
N ASN A 400 17.51 15.49 -11.45
CA ASN A 400 18.81 16.15 -11.38
C ASN A 400 19.13 16.93 -12.66
N VAL A 401 18.37 16.74 -13.74
CA VAL A 401 18.51 17.52 -14.98
C VAL A 401 17.24 18.35 -15.21
N GLY A 402 17.40 19.67 -15.31
CA GLY A 402 16.29 20.58 -15.56
C GLY A 402 15.64 20.31 -16.92
N ALA A 403 14.32 20.42 -17.01
CA ALA A 403 13.58 20.18 -18.25
C ALA A 403 14.03 21.11 -19.40
N CYS A 404 14.45 22.34 -19.07
CA CYS A 404 14.96 23.33 -20.01
C CYS A 404 16.26 22.91 -20.73
N VAL A 405 17.01 21.93 -20.20
CA VAL A 405 18.21 21.39 -20.86
C VAL A 405 17.86 20.72 -22.20
N ALA A 406 16.64 20.18 -22.33
CA ALA A 406 16.18 19.56 -23.57
C ALA A 406 16.00 20.57 -24.73
N GLU A 407 15.92 21.87 -24.45
CA GLU A 407 15.81 22.93 -25.45
C GLU A 407 17.15 23.23 -26.14
N VAL A 408 18.28 22.79 -25.55
CA VAL A 408 19.61 23.00 -26.11
C VAL A 408 19.81 22.05 -27.30
N PRO A 409 20.11 22.55 -28.53
CA PRO A 409 20.17 21.71 -29.73
C PRO A 409 21.16 20.55 -29.64
N THR A 410 22.27 20.76 -28.93
CA THR A 410 23.38 19.80 -28.76
C THR A 410 23.21 18.88 -27.55
N ALA A 411 22.07 18.93 -26.86
CA ALA A 411 21.74 18.08 -25.72
C ALA A 411 20.44 17.29 -25.95
N ARG A 412 20.38 16.09 -25.37
CA ARG A 412 19.15 15.29 -25.27
C ARG A 412 19.00 14.82 -23.83
N VAL A 413 17.81 15.00 -23.27
CA VAL A 413 17.49 14.63 -21.90
C VAL A 413 16.50 13.48 -21.91
N TYR A 414 16.80 12.45 -21.15
CA TYR A 414 15.92 11.32 -20.90
C TYR A 414 15.74 11.20 -19.40
N ASN A 415 14.50 10.95 -18.96
CA ASN A 415 14.16 10.73 -17.57
C ASN A 415 13.62 9.30 -17.37
N VAL A 416 13.23 8.96 -16.14
CA VAL A 416 12.68 7.64 -15.79
C VAL A 416 11.45 7.23 -16.62
N ASP A 417 10.65 8.18 -17.12
CA ASP A 417 9.46 7.88 -17.92
C ASP A 417 9.85 7.43 -19.34
N ASP A 418 10.97 7.89 -19.88
CA ASP A 418 11.47 7.53 -21.22
C ASP A 418 12.01 6.11 -21.28
N LEU A 419 12.39 5.53 -20.12
CA LEU A 419 12.85 4.15 -20.00
C LEU A 419 11.77 3.12 -20.38
N LYS A 420 10.49 3.53 -20.48
CA LYS A 420 9.40 2.69 -20.95
C LYS A 420 9.65 2.12 -22.36
N GLU A 421 10.36 2.84 -23.22
CA GLU A 421 10.66 2.44 -24.60
C GLU A 421 11.44 1.11 -24.64
N VAL A 422 12.48 1.00 -23.81
CA VAL A 422 13.34 -0.19 -23.71
C VAL A 422 12.58 -1.40 -23.16
N VAL A 423 11.63 -1.12 -22.29
CA VAL A 423 10.93 -2.10 -21.47
C VAL A 423 9.78 -2.78 -22.24
N ALA A 424 9.28 -2.17 -23.32
CA ALA A 424 8.11 -2.65 -24.07
C ALA A 424 8.30 -3.97 -24.83
N ALA A 425 9.54 -4.40 -25.11
CA ALA A 425 9.84 -5.54 -25.99
C ALA A 425 9.42 -6.92 -25.45
N ASN A 426 9.15 -7.07 -24.14
CA ASN A 426 8.94 -8.38 -23.49
C ASN A 426 7.53 -8.60 -22.93
N LYS A 427 6.48 -8.11 -23.59
CA LYS A 427 5.11 -8.05 -23.02
C LYS A 427 4.46 -9.43 -22.77
N GLU A 428 4.70 -10.43 -23.60
CA GLU A 428 4.09 -11.76 -23.45
C GLU A 428 4.70 -12.57 -22.30
N GLU A 429 6.03 -12.60 -22.20
CA GLU A 429 6.70 -13.30 -21.09
C GLU A 429 6.36 -12.67 -19.74
N ARG A 430 6.23 -11.33 -19.70
CA ARG A 430 5.72 -10.59 -18.55
C ARG A 430 4.33 -11.06 -18.11
N LYS A 431 3.41 -11.23 -19.07
CA LYS A 431 2.04 -11.67 -18.78
C LYS A 431 2.02 -13.06 -18.17
N ARG A 432 2.84 -13.99 -18.69
CA ARG A 432 2.97 -15.36 -18.16
C ARG A 432 3.48 -15.36 -16.72
N LYS A 433 4.60 -14.67 -16.46
CA LYS A 433 5.18 -14.53 -15.11
C LYS A 433 4.21 -13.85 -14.13
N ALA A 434 3.43 -12.87 -14.61
CA ALA A 434 2.42 -12.21 -13.79
C ALA A 434 1.26 -13.12 -13.39
N GLN A 435 0.86 -14.07 -14.24
CA GLN A 435 -0.19 -15.04 -13.93
C GLN A 435 0.22 -15.98 -12.80
N GLU A 436 1.45 -16.50 -12.83
CA GLU A 436 2.00 -17.35 -11.75
C GLU A 436 2.02 -16.59 -10.42
N ALA A 437 2.52 -15.35 -10.43
CA ALA A 437 2.56 -14.50 -9.24
C ALA A 437 1.17 -14.13 -8.70
N GLN A 438 0.16 -14.02 -9.57
CA GLN A 438 -1.20 -13.66 -9.15
C GLN A 438 -1.84 -14.74 -8.27
N VAL A 439 -1.51 -16.02 -8.47
CA VAL A 439 -1.99 -17.12 -7.62
C VAL A 439 -1.49 -16.94 -6.18
N ILE A 440 -0.20 -16.66 -6.01
CA ILE A 440 0.41 -16.42 -4.70
C ILE A 440 -0.20 -15.17 -4.05
N ILE A 441 -0.39 -14.10 -4.81
CA ILE A 441 -1.03 -12.87 -4.28
C ILE A 441 -2.45 -13.16 -3.80
N GLU A 442 -3.22 -13.99 -4.49
CA GLU A 442 -4.59 -14.34 -4.10
C GLU A 442 -4.64 -15.22 -2.83
N GLU A 443 -3.65 -16.07 -2.60
CA GLU A 443 -3.49 -16.80 -1.34
C GLU A 443 -3.17 -15.85 -0.18
N GLU A 444 -2.22 -14.96 -0.38
CA GLU A 444 -1.79 -13.98 0.62
C GLU A 444 -2.91 -12.98 0.94
N LEU A 445 -3.72 -12.59 -0.05
CA LEU A 445 -4.90 -11.76 0.16
C LEU A 445 -5.92 -12.43 1.07
N ARG A 446 -6.22 -13.71 0.83
CA ARG A 446 -7.11 -14.49 1.69
C ARG A 446 -6.58 -14.60 3.11
N SER A 447 -5.27 -14.81 3.28
CA SER A 447 -4.63 -14.82 4.60
C SER A 447 -4.73 -13.46 5.29
N PHE A 448 -4.53 -12.36 4.57
CA PHE A 448 -4.66 -11.01 5.12
C PHE A 448 -6.11 -10.66 5.50
N ASP A 449 -7.08 -10.95 4.64
CA ASP A 449 -8.50 -10.71 4.92
C ASP A 449 -8.92 -11.48 6.18
N SER A 450 -8.55 -12.76 6.26
CA SER A 450 -8.81 -13.61 7.42
C SER A 450 -8.16 -13.08 8.71
N TRP A 451 -6.93 -12.58 8.63
CA TRP A 451 -6.26 -11.91 9.74
C TRP A 451 -6.94 -10.61 10.14
N ARG A 452 -7.37 -9.78 9.17
CA ARG A 452 -8.07 -8.52 9.45
C ARG A 452 -9.40 -8.78 10.13
N ASP A 453 -10.15 -9.76 9.65
CA ASP A 453 -11.45 -10.14 10.20
C ASP A 453 -11.31 -10.66 11.64
N SER A 454 -10.20 -11.34 11.97
CA SER A 454 -9.91 -11.74 13.36
C SER A 454 -9.63 -10.56 14.30
N LEU A 455 -9.33 -9.37 13.77
CA LEU A 455 -9.19 -8.15 14.58
C LEU A 455 -10.55 -7.58 15.02
N GLU A 456 -11.64 -7.85 14.28
CA GLU A 456 -12.98 -7.35 14.62
C GLU A 456 -13.46 -7.88 15.99
N THR A 457 -12.91 -9.00 16.47
CA THR A 457 -13.28 -9.61 17.76
C THR A 457 -12.60 -8.96 18.97
N VAL A 458 -11.50 -8.23 18.76
CA VAL A 458 -10.68 -7.65 19.83
C VAL A 458 -11.46 -6.67 20.71
N PRO A 459 -12.28 -5.74 20.17
CA PRO A 459 -13.14 -4.88 20.98
C PRO A 459 -14.13 -5.67 21.85
N THR A 460 -14.75 -6.71 21.29
CA THR A 460 -15.71 -7.56 22.01
C THR A 460 -15.05 -8.32 23.15
N ILE A 461 -13.83 -8.83 22.92
CA ILE A 461 -13.00 -9.42 23.98
C ILE A 461 -12.77 -8.43 25.13
N LYS A 462 -12.44 -7.17 24.82
CA LYS A 462 -12.20 -6.12 25.83
C LYS A 462 -13.49 -5.83 26.62
N LYS A 463 -14.62 -5.71 25.92
CA LYS A 463 -15.94 -5.46 26.53
C LYS A 463 -16.39 -6.60 27.45
N LEU A 464 -16.25 -7.85 27.00
CA LEU A 464 -16.61 -9.03 27.79
C LEU A 464 -15.79 -9.13 29.09
N ARG A 465 -14.48 -8.85 29.02
CA ARG A 465 -13.63 -8.80 30.22
C ARG A 465 -14.07 -7.71 31.19
N ALA A 466 -14.37 -6.52 30.70
CA ALA A 466 -14.84 -5.41 31.54
C ALA A 466 -16.20 -5.73 32.19
N TYR A 467 -17.12 -6.32 31.43
CA TYR A 467 -18.42 -6.77 31.95
C TYR A 467 -18.27 -7.79 33.09
N ALA A 468 -17.45 -8.83 32.89
CA ALA A 468 -17.20 -9.85 33.88
C ALA A 468 -16.50 -9.30 35.13
N GLU A 469 -15.55 -8.37 34.96
CA GLU A 469 -14.86 -7.73 36.08
C GLU A 469 -15.79 -6.82 36.89
N GLY A 470 -16.72 -6.14 36.22
CA GLY A 470 -17.78 -5.36 36.88
C GLY A 470 -18.65 -6.24 37.79
N ILE A 471 -19.11 -7.40 37.29
CA ILE A 471 -19.86 -8.37 38.10
C ILE A 471 -19.01 -8.89 39.25
N ARG A 472 -17.77 -9.31 38.97
CA ARG A 472 -16.85 -9.86 39.97
C ARG A 472 -16.66 -8.89 41.14
N THR A 473 -16.40 -7.63 40.83
CA THR A 473 -16.12 -6.60 41.84
C THR A 473 -17.38 -6.32 42.67
N SER A 474 -18.54 -6.17 42.02
CA SER A 474 -19.81 -5.93 42.72
C SER A 474 -20.19 -7.08 43.67
N GLU A 475 -20.05 -8.34 43.23
CA GLU A 475 -20.38 -9.50 44.07
C GLU A 475 -19.35 -9.74 45.17
N LEU A 476 -18.06 -9.48 44.88
CA LEU A 476 -17.01 -9.55 45.89
C LEU A 476 -17.25 -8.53 47.00
N GLU A 477 -17.58 -7.28 46.66
CA GLU A 477 -17.89 -6.23 47.65
C GLU A 477 -19.09 -6.59 48.51
N LYS A 478 -20.19 -7.09 47.91
CA LYS A 478 -21.36 -7.58 48.66
C LYS A 478 -21.00 -8.71 49.63
N CYS A 479 -20.13 -9.62 49.21
CA CYS A 479 -19.67 -10.73 50.03
C CYS A 479 -18.81 -10.22 51.21
N LEU A 480 -17.85 -9.34 50.94
CA LEU A 480 -16.98 -8.76 51.96
C LEU A 480 -17.78 -7.95 52.99
N ASN A 481 -18.76 -7.14 52.55
CA ASN A 481 -19.62 -6.37 53.45
C ASN A 481 -20.47 -7.26 54.38
N LYS A 482 -20.89 -8.44 53.93
CA LYS A 482 -21.64 -9.40 54.76
C LYS A 482 -20.77 -10.18 55.74
N MET A 483 -19.48 -10.31 55.47
CA MET A 483 -18.55 -11.06 56.32
C MET A 483 -18.04 -10.24 57.52
N GLY A 484 -18.26 -8.92 57.54
CA GLY A 484 -17.93 -8.04 58.67
C GLY A 484 -16.43 -7.76 58.84
N ASP A 485 -16.09 -7.00 59.89
CA ASP A 485 -14.73 -6.48 60.15
C ASP A 485 -13.74 -7.52 60.71
N ASP A 486 -14.20 -8.71 61.10
CA ASP A 486 -13.37 -9.81 61.63
C ASP A 486 -12.55 -10.56 60.54
N LEU A 487 -12.56 -10.04 59.31
CA LEU A 487 -11.85 -10.59 58.16
C LEU A 487 -10.35 -10.30 58.22
N THR A 488 -9.55 -11.32 58.53
CA THR A 488 -8.09 -11.23 58.36
C THR A 488 -7.71 -10.96 56.89
N LYS A 489 -6.65 -10.17 56.66
CA LYS A 489 -6.10 -9.87 55.32
C LYS A 489 -5.88 -11.14 54.47
N LYS A 490 -5.52 -12.26 55.10
CA LYS A 490 -5.32 -13.56 54.44
C LYS A 490 -6.63 -14.11 53.86
N ASN A 491 -7.73 -14.06 54.63
CA ASN A 491 -9.02 -14.55 54.19
C ASN A 491 -9.61 -13.68 53.07
N ARG A 492 -9.45 -12.35 53.16
CA ARG A 492 -9.84 -11.44 52.08
C ARG A 492 -9.15 -11.78 50.75
N LYS A 493 -7.83 -12.03 50.80
CA LYS A 493 -7.06 -12.43 49.62
C LYS A 493 -7.52 -13.77 49.04
N LEU A 494 -7.85 -14.75 49.88
CA LEU A 494 -8.36 -16.05 49.42
C LEU A 494 -9.71 -15.91 48.69
N VAL A 495 -10.62 -15.07 49.18
CA VAL A 495 -11.92 -14.80 48.53
C VAL A 495 -11.72 -14.06 47.21
N GLU A 496 -10.79 -13.10 47.16
CA GLU A 496 -10.39 -12.42 45.91
C GLU A 496 -9.84 -13.41 44.88
N GLU A 497 -8.92 -14.29 45.27
CA GLU A 497 -8.35 -15.34 44.42
C GLU A 497 -9.41 -16.32 43.92
N LEU A 498 -10.34 -16.73 44.78
CA LEU A 498 -11.49 -17.57 44.40
C LEU A 498 -12.35 -16.88 43.34
N SER A 499 -12.72 -15.63 43.56
CA SER A 499 -13.57 -14.85 42.62
C SER A 499 -12.90 -14.71 41.25
N ARG A 500 -11.60 -14.39 41.22
CA ARG A 500 -10.83 -14.28 39.97
C ARG A 500 -10.68 -15.65 39.30
N GLY A 501 -10.47 -16.71 40.07
CA GLY A 501 -10.38 -18.08 39.57
C GLY A 501 -11.66 -18.53 38.85
N ILE A 502 -12.83 -18.22 39.41
CA ILE A 502 -14.13 -18.52 38.78
C ILE A 502 -14.29 -17.75 37.47
N VAL A 503 -14.07 -16.42 37.48
CA VAL A 503 -14.19 -15.58 36.28
C VAL A 503 -13.22 -16.02 35.19
N ASN A 504 -11.96 -16.28 35.53
CA ASN A 504 -10.97 -16.75 34.56
C ASN A 504 -11.36 -18.09 33.93
N LYS A 505 -11.86 -19.05 34.73
CA LYS A 505 -12.31 -20.36 34.21
C LYS A 505 -13.55 -20.23 33.32
N LEU A 506 -14.51 -19.39 33.68
CA LEU A 506 -15.72 -19.15 32.87
C LEU A 506 -15.38 -18.43 31.55
N LEU A 507 -14.50 -17.44 31.59
CA LEU A 507 -14.12 -16.69 30.40
C LEU A 507 -13.13 -17.43 29.49
N HIS A 508 -12.42 -18.46 29.99
CA HIS A 508 -11.40 -19.15 29.19
C HIS A 508 -11.95 -19.68 27.86
N GLY A 509 -13.08 -20.39 27.86
CA GLY A 509 -13.69 -20.97 26.65
C GLY A 509 -14.07 -19.91 25.61
N PRO A 510 -14.95 -18.94 25.95
CA PRO A 510 -15.31 -17.85 25.05
C PRO A 510 -14.10 -17.05 24.54
N MET A 511 -13.13 -16.75 25.42
CA MET A 511 -11.93 -16.01 25.05
C MET A 511 -11.02 -16.76 24.07
N GLN A 512 -10.95 -18.08 24.18
CA GLN A 512 -10.19 -18.92 23.27
C GLN A 512 -10.87 -19.00 21.91
N ASN A 513 -12.20 -19.15 21.88
CA ASN A 513 -12.97 -19.24 20.63
C ASN A 513 -13.20 -17.89 19.92
N LEU A 514 -12.89 -16.77 20.58
CA LEU A 514 -12.84 -15.44 19.95
C LEU A 514 -11.46 -15.10 19.38
N ARG A 515 -10.43 -15.88 19.71
CA ARG A 515 -9.07 -15.73 19.18
C ARG A 515 -8.89 -16.74 18.06
N SER A 516 -8.95 -16.26 16.81
CA SER A 516 -8.57 -17.05 15.65
C SER A 516 -7.25 -16.53 15.08
N ASP A 517 -6.37 -17.46 14.72
CA ASP A 517 -5.09 -17.16 14.06
C ASP A 517 -5.28 -16.82 12.56
N GLY A 518 -6.53 -16.82 12.07
CA GLY A 518 -6.87 -16.44 10.69
C GLY A 518 -6.41 -17.45 9.64
N THR A 519 -6.08 -18.68 10.01
CA THR A 519 -5.55 -19.71 9.10
C THR A 519 -6.64 -20.49 8.36
N ASP A 520 -7.85 -20.60 8.93
CA ASP A 520 -8.99 -21.29 8.30
C ASP A 520 -10.23 -20.37 8.24
N ALA A 521 -10.72 -20.13 7.02
CA ALA A 521 -11.89 -19.28 6.77
C ALA A 521 -13.17 -19.77 7.47
N ARG A 522 -13.31 -21.10 7.68
CA ARG A 522 -14.45 -21.65 8.44
C ARG A 522 -14.40 -21.23 9.90
N THR A 523 -13.21 -21.36 10.50
CA THR A 523 -13.02 -20.95 11.90
C THR A 523 -13.22 -19.45 12.10
N VAL A 524 -12.85 -18.61 11.14
CA VAL A 524 -13.10 -17.15 11.23
C VAL A 524 -14.59 -16.84 11.19
N THR A 525 -15.35 -17.50 10.32
CA THR A 525 -16.81 -17.32 10.25
C THR A 525 -17.47 -17.71 11.58
N GLU A 526 -17.10 -18.88 12.13
CA GLU A 526 -17.57 -19.32 13.45
C GLU A 526 -17.14 -18.36 14.57
N THR A 527 -15.94 -17.78 14.50
CA THR A 527 -15.43 -16.80 15.46
C THR A 527 -16.28 -15.52 15.44
N ILE A 528 -16.65 -15.02 14.27
CA ILE A 528 -17.52 -13.84 14.11
C ILE A 528 -18.94 -14.14 14.60
N GLU A 529 -19.47 -15.34 14.32
CA GLU A 529 -20.77 -15.75 14.85
C GLU A 529 -20.77 -15.84 16.38
N ASN A 530 -19.71 -16.41 16.96
CA ASN A 530 -19.49 -16.46 18.40
C ASN A 530 -19.42 -15.05 19.00
N MET A 531 -18.72 -14.13 18.34
CA MET A 531 -18.68 -12.71 18.73
C MET A 531 -20.09 -12.12 18.79
N HIS A 532 -20.87 -12.26 17.72
CA HIS A 532 -22.23 -11.74 17.68
C HIS A 532 -23.16 -12.42 18.69
N ALA A 533 -22.98 -13.72 18.96
CA ALA A 533 -23.73 -14.43 19.99
C ALA A 533 -23.43 -13.86 21.38
N LEU A 534 -22.16 -13.65 21.72
CA LEU A 534 -21.76 -13.04 22.99
C LEU A 534 -22.24 -11.60 23.13
N GLU A 535 -22.17 -10.82 22.04
CA GLU A 535 -22.74 -9.47 22.00
C GLU A 535 -24.24 -9.45 22.33
N ARG A 536 -25.01 -10.45 21.84
CA ARG A 536 -26.44 -10.58 22.14
C ARG A 536 -26.70 -11.10 23.56
N MET A 537 -25.96 -12.11 23.99
CA MET A 537 -26.17 -12.76 25.30
C MET A 537 -25.83 -11.85 26.47
N PHE A 538 -24.82 -11.00 26.32
CA PHE A 538 -24.31 -10.11 27.37
C PHE A 538 -24.58 -8.63 27.09
N ASP A 539 -25.36 -8.31 26.05
CA ASP A 539 -25.69 -6.95 25.61
C ASP A 539 -24.48 -6.00 25.47
N LEU A 540 -23.41 -6.50 24.85
CA LEU A 540 -22.13 -5.78 24.73
C LEU A 540 -22.14 -4.67 23.67
N LYS A 541 -23.26 -4.48 22.94
CA LYS A 541 -23.41 -3.41 21.94
C LYS A 541 -23.89 -2.09 22.53
N ALA A 542 -24.50 -2.08 23.71
CA ALA A 542 -24.90 -0.85 24.38
C ALA A 542 -23.68 0.03 24.69
N ASP A 543 -23.81 1.35 24.51
CA ASP A 543 -22.73 2.32 24.66
C ASP A 543 -22.04 2.18 26.02
N PHE A 544 -20.75 1.86 25.98
CA PHE A 544 -19.91 1.61 27.15
C PHE A 544 -19.88 2.81 28.11
N SER A 545 -20.13 4.03 27.60
CA SER A 545 -20.22 5.26 28.39
C SER A 545 -21.36 5.25 29.41
N ALA A 546 -22.46 4.55 29.13
CA ALA A 546 -23.59 4.42 30.05
C ALA A 546 -23.31 3.37 31.14
N LEU A 547 -22.70 2.26 30.75
CA LEU A 547 -22.36 1.16 31.66
C LEU A 547 -21.24 1.55 32.62
N GLU A 548 -20.19 2.21 32.12
CA GLU A 548 -19.07 2.71 32.92
C GLU A 548 -19.48 3.82 33.89
N LYS A 549 -20.43 4.69 33.48
CA LYS A 549 -21.08 5.65 34.38
C LYS A 549 -21.95 4.98 35.44
N GLN A 550 -22.71 3.93 35.08
CA GLN A 550 -23.52 3.17 36.03
C GLN A 550 -22.65 2.45 37.08
N PHE A 551 -21.54 1.85 36.65
CA PHE A 551 -20.61 1.18 37.56
C PHE A 551 -19.82 2.16 38.43
N LYS A 552 -19.38 3.32 37.90
CA LYS A 552 -18.79 4.39 38.73
C LYS A 552 -19.77 4.96 39.74
N ALA A 553 -21.01 5.24 39.32
CA ALA A 553 -22.04 5.74 40.22
C ALA A 553 -22.43 4.72 41.31
N ALA A 554 -22.37 3.42 41.00
CA ALA A 554 -22.58 2.36 41.97
C ALA A 554 -21.42 2.26 42.98
N ALA A 555 -20.17 2.38 42.52
CA ALA A 555 -18.99 2.37 43.38
C ALA A 555 -18.90 3.60 44.29
N GLU A 556 -19.22 4.80 43.78
CA GLU A 556 -19.20 6.05 44.54
C GLU A 556 -20.29 6.08 45.64
N LYS A 557 -21.48 5.53 45.37
CA LYS A 557 -22.56 5.44 46.39
C LYS A 557 -22.20 4.53 47.57
N VAL A 558 -21.38 3.51 47.34
CA VAL A 558 -20.94 2.56 48.38
C VAL A 558 -19.74 3.10 49.16
N SER A 559 -18.90 3.96 48.57
CA SER A 559 -17.80 4.65 49.28
C SER A 559 -18.28 5.79 50.19
N SER A 560 -19.51 6.27 50.02
CA SER A 560 -20.11 7.36 50.82
C SER A 560 -21.02 6.89 51.95
N GLN A 561 -21.13 5.58 52.16
CA GLN A 561 -21.78 4.93 53.31
C GLN A 561 -20.74 4.19 54.11
#